data_AF-A0A367ILB4-F1
#
_entry.id   AF-A0A367ILB4-F1
#
_cell.length_a   1.000
_cell.length_b   1.000
_cell.length_c   1.000
_cell.angle_alpha   90.00
_cell.angle_beta   90.00
_cell.angle_gamma   90.00
#
_symmetry.space_group_name_H-M   'P 1'
#
loop_
_entity.id
_entity.type
_entity.pdbx_description
1 polymer ?
#
loop_
_entity_poly.entity_id
_entity_poly.type
_entity_poly.pdbx_seq_one_letter_code
_entity_poly.pdbx_strand_id
1 'polypeptide(L)'
;MEEEAEKLMAENLSKNFIDYEEYPQSVELCNRCVNMIARLYHAPMDSAEQEALGCSTVGSSEAIILATLAMKRRWQNARKEKGLPTDKPNLVLGANCQVAWHKAIEYLEIEAREVECTEDCLCMDPHKAAELVDENTIGVCAILGSTYTGHYEDVKTLNDLLEEKNKEN
;
A
#
# COMPACT_ATOMS: atom_id res chain seq x y z
N MET A 1 -6.04 7.98 25.47
CA MET A 1 -6.43 9.01 24.49
C MET A 1 -6.93 10.21 25.30
N GLU A 2 -7.48 11.26 24.70
CA GLU A 2 -8.23 12.26 25.50
C GLU A 2 -9.52 11.62 26.05
N GLU A 3 -10.00 12.05 27.21
CA GLU A 3 -11.16 11.45 27.89
C GLU A 3 -12.43 11.49 27.01
N GLU A 4 -12.60 12.56 26.25
CA GLU A 4 -13.70 12.75 25.30
C GLU A 4 -13.67 11.68 24.20
N ALA A 5 -12.49 11.29 23.73
CA ALA A 5 -12.32 10.27 22.70
C ALA A 5 -12.60 8.86 23.26
N GLU A 6 -12.14 8.57 24.48
CA GLU A 6 -12.42 7.30 25.15
C GLU A 6 -13.92 7.13 25.42
N LYS A 7 -14.59 8.19 25.86
CA LYS A 7 -16.04 8.21 26.03
C LYS A 7 -16.78 7.94 24.71
N LEU A 8 -16.38 8.61 23.63
CA LEU A 8 -16.98 8.41 22.31
C LEU A 8 -16.82 6.96 21.84
N MET A 9 -15.65 6.34 22.05
CA MET A 9 -15.44 4.93 21.71
C MET A 9 -16.34 4.00 22.53
N ALA A 10 -16.42 4.21 23.85
CA ALA A 10 -17.22 3.38 24.74
C ALA A 10 -18.72 3.44 24.40
N GLU A 11 -19.24 4.64 24.10
CA GLU A 11 -20.65 4.83 23.71
C GLU A 11 -21.02 4.19 22.36
N ASN A 12 -20.02 3.91 21.51
CA ASN A 12 -20.23 3.36 20.16
C ASN A 12 -19.75 1.91 20.01
N LEU A 13 -19.30 1.24 21.08
CA LEU A 13 -18.72 -0.10 21.05
C LEU A 13 -19.65 -1.17 20.45
N SER A 14 -20.97 -1.03 20.65
CA SER A 14 -21.96 -1.99 20.16
C SER A 14 -22.33 -1.80 18.69
N LYS A 15 -21.84 -0.75 18.01
CA LYS A 15 -22.15 -0.49 16.60
C LYS A 15 -21.32 -1.42 15.71
N ASN A 16 -21.99 -2.13 14.82
CA ASN A 16 -21.33 -2.95 13.82
C ASN A 16 -21.03 -2.11 12.56
N PHE A 17 -19.76 -1.82 12.29
CA PHE A 17 -19.37 -0.90 11.21
C PHE A 17 -19.81 -1.36 9.81
N ILE A 18 -19.85 -2.67 9.55
CA ILE A 18 -20.20 -3.18 8.21
C ILE A 18 -21.69 -3.03 7.89
N ASP A 19 -22.51 -2.78 8.91
CA ASP A 19 -23.97 -2.64 8.79
C ASP A 19 -24.36 -1.21 8.41
N TYR A 20 -24.06 -0.84 7.16
CA TYR A 20 -24.21 0.52 6.66
C TYR A 20 -25.68 0.98 6.54
N GLU A 21 -26.62 0.03 6.44
CA GLU A 21 -28.05 0.32 6.39
C GLU A 21 -28.55 0.82 7.76
N GLU A 22 -28.09 0.18 8.83
CA GLU A 22 -28.44 0.55 10.21
C GLU A 22 -27.62 1.75 10.73
N TYR A 23 -26.38 1.92 10.25
CA TYR A 23 -25.46 2.97 10.71
C TYR A 23 -24.89 3.86 9.58
N PRO A 24 -25.74 4.53 8.77
CA PRO A 24 -25.27 5.31 7.62
C PRO A 24 -24.34 6.46 7.99
N GLN A 25 -24.48 7.03 9.20
CA GLN A 25 -23.58 8.08 9.69
C GLN A 25 -22.16 7.57 9.95
N SER A 26 -21.99 6.29 10.32
CA SER A 26 -20.65 5.71 10.52
C SER A 26 -19.89 5.62 9.20
N VAL A 27 -20.59 5.26 8.11
CA VAL A 27 -20.00 5.21 6.77
C VAL A 27 -19.65 6.60 6.27
N GLU A 28 -20.54 7.58 6.46
CA GLU A 28 -20.27 8.97 6.11
C GLU A 28 -19.01 9.51 6.83
N LEU A 29 -18.84 9.20 8.13
CA LEU A 29 -17.63 9.56 8.86
C LEU A 29 -16.38 8.86 8.32
N CYS A 30 -16.49 7.59 7.93
CA CYS A 30 -15.40 6.87 7.28
C CYS A 30 -15.00 7.54 5.95
N ASN A 31 -15.98 7.87 5.10
CA ASN A 31 -15.75 8.54 3.83
C ASN A 31 -15.05 9.89 4.02
N ARG A 32 -15.43 10.66 5.04
CA ARG A 32 -14.73 11.91 5.41
C ARG A 32 -13.28 11.65 5.83
N CYS A 33 -13.01 10.62 6.63
CA CYS A 33 -11.64 10.26 7.01
C CYS A 33 -10.79 9.87 5.80
N VAL A 34 -11.32 9.03 4.91
CA VAL A 34 -10.65 8.65 3.65
C VAL A 34 -10.35 9.89 2.82
N ASN A 35 -11.32 10.80 2.69
CA ASN A 35 -11.18 12.07 1.99
C ASN A 35 -10.09 12.98 2.59
N MET A 36 -10.04 13.11 3.92
CA MET A 36 -9.01 13.92 4.59
C MET A 36 -7.61 13.32 4.39
N ILE A 37 -7.46 12.00 4.52
CA ILE A 37 -6.17 11.31 4.34
C ILE A 37 -5.71 11.39 2.87
N ALA A 38 -6.61 11.22 1.91
CA ALA A 38 -6.29 11.35 0.49
C ALA A 38 -5.75 12.75 0.15
N ARG A 39 -6.37 13.80 0.70
CA ARG A 39 -5.90 15.19 0.55
C ARG A 39 -4.55 15.40 1.23
N LEU A 40 -4.34 14.83 2.42
CA LEU A 40 -3.07 14.86 3.13
C LEU A 40 -1.93 14.22 2.31
N TYR A 41 -2.24 13.15 1.58
CA TYR A 41 -1.30 12.47 0.67
C TYR A 41 -1.29 13.01 -0.76
N HIS A 42 -1.89 14.19 -0.99
CA HIS A 42 -1.90 14.86 -2.29
C HIS A 42 -2.44 13.98 -3.43
N ALA A 43 -3.45 13.15 -3.14
CA ALA A 43 -4.10 12.34 -4.16
C ALA A 43 -4.62 13.24 -5.31
N PRO A 44 -4.47 12.82 -6.59
CA PRO A 44 -4.98 13.58 -7.72
C PRO A 44 -6.51 13.53 -7.72
N MET A 45 -7.13 14.58 -7.21
CA MET A 45 -8.58 14.76 -7.16
C MET A 45 -8.98 15.82 -8.21
N ASP A 46 -9.94 15.50 -9.07
CA ASP A 46 -10.44 16.40 -10.13
C ASP A 46 -11.19 17.61 -9.55
N SER A 47 -11.80 17.45 -8.37
CA SER A 47 -12.45 18.53 -7.64
C SER A 47 -12.37 18.37 -6.12
N ALA A 48 -12.56 19.46 -5.39
CA ALA A 48 -12.63 19.45 -3.92
C ALA A 48 -13.84 18.64 -3.39
N GLU A 49 -14.84 18.41 -4.24
CA GLU A 49 -16.10 17.72 -3.92
C GLU A 49 -16.05 16.24 -4.29
N GLN A 50 -15.05 15.80 -5.05
CA GLN A 50 -14.89 14.40 -5.42
C GLN A 50 -14.55 13.56 -4.19
N GLU A 51 -15.16 12.38 -4.12
CA GLU A 51 -14.85 11.37 -3.11
C GLU A 51 -13.60 10.58 -3.51
N ALA A 52 -12.67 10.44 -2.57
CA ALA A 52 -11.48 9.64 -2.75
C ALA A 52 -11.81 8.15 -2.70
N LEU A 53 -11.09 7.35 -3.50
CA LEU A 53 -11.18 5.90 -3.45
C LEU A 53 -10.34 5.37 -2.27
N GLY A 54 -10.99 4.71 -1.32
CA GLY A 54 -10.33 4.07 -0.19
C GLY A 54 -11.33 3.45 0.78
N CYS A 55 -10.84 2.81 1.83
CA CYS A 55 -11.67 2.24 2.89
C CYS A 55 -10.93 2.24 4.24
N SER A 56 -11.69 2.13 5.33
CA SER A 56 -11.14 1.78 6.64
C SER A 56 -10.74 0.31 6.66
N THR A 57 -9.65 0.02 7.37
CA THR A 57 -9.20 -1.33 7.69
C THR A 57 -8.95 -1.43 9.18
N VAL A 58 -8.87 -2.65 9.71
CA VAL A 58 -8.52 -2.89 11.12
C VAL A 58 -7.11 -2.38 11.42
N GLY A 59 -6.21 -2.42 10.44
CA GLY A 59 -4.88 -1.86 10.51
C GLY A 59 -4.09 -2.08 9.23
N SER A 60 -2.84 -1.60 9.19
CA SER A 60 -2.02 -1.61 7.98
C SER A 60 -1.80 -2.99 7.37
N SER A 61 -1.85 -4.08 8.15
CA SER A 61 -1.72 -5.44 7.59
C SER A 61 -2.84 -5.79 6.61
N GLU A 62 -4.09 -5.44 6.93
CA GLU A 62 -5.22 -5.63 6.02
C GLU A 62 -5.11 -4.68 4.82
N ALA A 63 -4.74 -3.41 5.05
CA ALA A 63 -4.53 -2.45 3.97
C ALA A 63 -3.44 -2.89 2.98
N ILE A 64 -2.32 -3.44 3.48
CA ILE A 64 -1.24 -3.99 2.66
C ILE A 64 -1.74 -5.15 1.80
N ILE A 65 -2.45 -6.12 2.40
CA ILE A 65 -2.99 -7.27 1.65
C ILE A 65 -3.94 -6.82 0.55
N LEU A 66 -4.83 -5.86 0.83
CA LEU A 66 -5.75 -5.29 -0.16
C LEU A 66 -5.00 -4.55 -1.29
N ALA A 67 -3.99 -3.75 -0.94
CA ALA A 67 -3.16 -3.05 -1.92
C ALA A 67 -2.38 -4.01 -2.81
N THR A 68 -1.73 -5.04 -2.24
CA THR A 68 -1.02 -6.08 -2.98
C THR A 68 -1.96 -6.88 -3.89
N LEU A 69 -3.17 -7.20 -3.42
CA LEU A 69 -4.19 -7.87 -4.24
C LEU A 69 -4.61 -7.01 -5.43
N ALA A 70 -4.81 -5.70 -5.23
CA ALA A 70 -5.12 -4.77 -6.31
C ALA A 70 -3.97 -4.68 -7.34
N MET A 71 -2.71 -4.60 -6.88
CA MET A 71 -1.53 -4.64 -7.76
C MET A 71 -1.48 -5.93 -8.59
N LYS A 72 -1.63 -7.09 -7.94
CA LYS A 72 -1.64 -8.41 -8.62
C LYS A 72 -2.74 -8.46 -9.67
N ARG A 73 -3.97 -8.03 -9.35
CA ARG A 73 -5.10 -8.09 -10.28
C ARG A 73 -4.92 -7.14 -11.47
N ARG A 74 -4.44 -5.92 -11.24
CA ARG A 74 -4.15 -4.94 -12.30
C ARG A 74 -3.11 -5.49 -13.27
N TRP A 75 -2.01 -6.03 -12.74
CA TRP A 75 -0.96 -6.66 -13.54
C TRP A 75 -1.48 -7.86 -14.35
N GLN A 76 -2.26 -8.75 -13.73
CA GLN A 76 -2.84 -9.91 -14.42
C GLN A 76 -3.74 -9.50 -15.60
N ASN A 77 -4.57 -8.48 -15.42
CA ASN A 77 -5.46 -7.99 -16.46
C ASN A 77 -4.65 -7.42 -17.64
N ALA A 78 -3.68 -6.56 -17.37
CA ALA A 78 -2.80 -5.97 -18.39
C ALA A 78 -2.01 -7.04 -19.18
N ARG A 79 -1.58 -8.13 -18.52
CA ARG A 79 -0.90 -9.24 -19.21
C ARG A 79 -1.85 -10.09 -20.05
N LYS A 80 -3.06 -10.38 -19.55
CA LYS A 80 -4.10 -11.11 -20.31
C LYS A 80 -4.51 -10.37 -21.58
N GLU A 81 -4.65 -9.05 -21.52
CA GLU A 81 -4.93 -8.21 -22.69
C GLU A 81 -3.86 -8.33 -23.78
N LYS A 82 -2.61 -8.59 -23.38
CA LYS A 82 -1.46 -8.81 -24.28
C LYS A 82 -1.22 -10.29 -24.62
N GLY A 83 -2.07 -11.21 -24.15
CA GLY A 83 -1.87 -12.66 -24.35
C GLY A 83 -0.65 -13.24 -23.63
N LEU A 84 -0.15 -12.57 -22.59
CA LEU A 84 1.05 -12.95 -21.86
C LEU A 84 0.73 -13.84 -20.63
N PRO A 85 1.67 -14.67 -20.18
CA PRO A 85 1.51 -15.47 -18.96
C PRO A 85 1.29 -14.63 -17.70
N THR A 86 0.66 -15.21 -16.68
CA THR A 86 0.30 -14.53 -15.41
C THR A 86 0.64 -15.35 -14.17
N ASP A 87 1.49 -16.36 -14.33
CA ASP A 87 1.80 -17.40 -13.35
C ASP A 87 2.93 -17.07 -12.39
N LYS A 88 3.74 -16.03 -12.67
CA LYS A 88 4.96 -15.71 -11.89
C LYS A 88 5.04 -14.25 -11.42
N PRO A 89 4.03 -13.70 -10.73
CA PRO A 89 4.14 -12.33 -10.22
C PRO A 89 5.23 -12.21 -9.16
N ASN A 90 5.95 -11.09 -9.14
CA ASN A 90 6.88 -10.74 -8.07
C ASN A 90 6.60 -9.34 -7.50
N LEU A 91 7.04 -9.08 -6.27
CA LEU A 91 6.99 -7.77 -5.61
C LEU A 91 8.39 -7.44 -5.07
N VAL A 92 8.86 -6.22 -5.34
CA VAL A 92 10.16 -5.73 -4.85
C VAL A 92 9.97 -4.95 -3.55
N LEU A 93 10.79 -5.23 -2.54
CA LEU A 93 10.77 -4.57 -1.22
C LEU A 93 12.16 -4.58 -0.59
N GLY A 94 12.38 -3.83 0.48
CA GLY A 94 13.59 -3.97 1.30
C GLY A 94 13.50 -5.12 2.30
N ALA A 95 14.63 -5.72 2.67
CA ALA A 95 14.71 -6.74 3.73
C ALA A 95 14.28 -6.19 5.12
N ASN A 96 14.28 -4.87 5.27
CA ASN A 96 13.75 -4.13 6.43
C ASN A 96 12.20 -4.04 6.45
N CYS A 97 11.49 -4.77 5.59
CA CYS A 97 10.03 -4.74 5.56
C CYS A 97 9.39 -5.30 6.84
N GLN A 98 8.18 -4.82 7.12
CA GLN A 98 7.35 -5.36 8.20
C GLN A 98 6.70 -6.67 7.75
N VAL A 99 6.57 -7.64 8.68
CA VAL A 99 6.09 -9.02 8.41
C VAL A 99 4.75 -9.13 7.65
N ALA A 100 3.91 -8.11 7.64
CA ALA A 100 2.66 -8.08 6.89
C ALA A 100 2.90 -8.14 5.38
N TRP A 101 4.03 -7.64 4.88
CA TRP A 101 4.41 -7.80 3.49
C TRP A 101 4.68 -9.27 3.16
N HIS A 102 5.42 -9.98 4.02
CA HIS A 102 5.63 -11.42 3.87
C HIS A 102 4.31 -12.20 3.89
N LYS A 103 3.38 -11.85 4.79
CA LYS A 103 2.05 -12.46 4.81
C LYS A 103 1.29 -12.21 3.51
N ALA A 104 1.29 -10.99 3.01
CA ALA A 104 0.59 -10.65 1.77
C ALA A 104 1.17 -11.41 0.58
N ILE A 105 2.49 -11.47 0.45
CA ILE A 105 3.19 -12.16 -0.63
C ILE A 105 2.95 -13.66 -0.58
N GLU A 106 3.07 -14.28 0.60
CA GLU A 106 2.83 -15.71 0.81
C GLU A 106 1.37 -16.08 0.50
N TYR A 107 0.41 -15.38 1.12
CA TYR A 107 -1.02 -15.71 0.97
C TYR A 107 -1.55 -15.45 -0.44
N LEU A 108 -0.92 -14.52 -1.15
CA LEU A 108 -1.30 -14.17 -2.51
C LEU A 108 -0.38 -14.82 -3.54
N GLU A 109 0.49 -15.76 -3.19
CA GLU A 109 1.35 -16.50 -4.13
C GLU A 109 2.13 -15.54 -5.06
N ILE A 110 2.94 -14.69 -4.45
CA ILE A 110 3.82 -13.74 -5.14
C ILE A 110 5.27 -14.08 -4.75
N GLU A 111 6.21 -13.90 -5.66
CA GLU A 111 7.63 -14.01 -5.33
C GLU A 111 8.12 -12.73 -4.62
N ALA A 112 8.76 -12.87 -3.44
CA ALA A 112 9.43 -11.75 -2.79
C ALA A 112 10.80 -11.50 -3.43
N ARG A 113 11.08 -10.23 -3.79
CA ARG A 113 12.41 -9.78 -4.21
C ARG A 113 12.91 -8.72 -3.26
N GLU A 114 13.83 -9.12 -2.39
CA GLU A 114 14.29 -8.29 -1.28
C GLU A 114 15.62 -7.61 -1.59
N VAL A 115 15.68 -6.30 -1.33
CA VAL A 115 16.92 -5.55 -1.30
C VAL A 115 17.54 -5.68 0.09
N GLU A 116 18.67 -6.37 0.16
CA GLU A 116 19.41 -6.57 1.40
C GLU A 116 19.90 -5.25 1.99
N CYS A 117 19.78 -5.13 3.32
CA CYS A 117 20.41 -4.05 4.08
C CYS A 117 21.93 -4.28 4.13
N THR A 118 22.69 -3.20 4.15
CA THR A 118 24.13 -3.23 4.37
C THR A 118 24.49 -2.41 5.60
N GLU A 119 25.73 -2.51 6.08
CA GLU A 119 26.21 -1.67 7.20
C GLU A 119 26.09 -0.17 6.89
N ASP A 120 26.22 0.21 5.62
CA ASP A 120 26.12 1.61 5.14
C ASP A 120 24.69 2.03 4.77
N CYS A 121 23.77 1.08 4.58
CA CYS A 121 22.39 1.36 4.16
C CYS A 121 21.41 0.42 4.87
N LEU A 122 20.75 0.95 5.92
CA LEU A 122 19.82 0.21 6.78
C LEU A 122 18.35 0.26 6.31
N CYS A 123 18.14 0.69 5.07
CA CYS A 123 16.83 0.72 4.41
C CYS A 123 16.98 0.31 2.94
N MET A 124 15.88 0.21 2.20
CA MET A 124 15.94 -0.14 0.79
C MET A 124 16.71 0.90 -0.02
N ASP A 125 17.77 0.47 -0.72
CA ASP A 125 18.45 1.27 -1.73
C ASP A 125 17.56 1.36 -2.99
N PRO A 126 17.15 2.58 -3.41
CA PRO A 126 16.25 2.74 -4.55
C PRO A 126 16.87 2.28 -5.88
N HIS A 127 18.20 2.33 -6.03
CA HIS A 127 18.87 1.87 -7.25
C HIS A 127 18.79 0.35 -7.37
N LYS A 128 19.13 -0.38 -6.29
CA LYS A 128 19.01 -1.84 -6.26
C LYS A 128 17.57 -2.30 -6.42
N ALA A 129 16.62 -1.58 -5.82
CA ALA A 129 15.20 -1.88 -6.00
C ALA A 129 14.79 -1.79 -7.48
N ALA A 130 15.20 -0.71 -8.18
CA ALA A 130 14.93 -0.55 -9.60
C ALA A 130 15.59 -1.63 -10.46
N GLU A 131 16.78 -2.10 -10.11
CA GLU A 131 17.47 -3.21 -10.80
C GLU A 131 16.69 -4.53 -10.74
N LEU A 132 16.02 -4.82 -9.62
CA LEU A 132 15.26 -6.07 -9.42
C LEU A 132 13.92 -6.13 -10.17
N VAL A 133 13.45 -5.00 -10.72
CA VAL A 133 12.19 -4.92 -11.46
C VAL A 133 12.30 -5.61 -12.83
N ASP A 134 11.33 -6.46 -13.15
CA ASP A 134 11.17 -7.11 -14.46
C ASP A 134 9.71 -7.03 -14.96
N GLU A 135 9.40 -7.73 -16.06
CA GLU A 135 8.06 -7.71 -16.67
C GLU A 135 6.96 -8.35 -15.79
N ASN A 136 7.35 -9.13 -14.78
CA ASN A 136 6.45 -9.80 -13.86
C ASN A 136 6.33 -9.08 -12.51
N THR A 137 7.05 -7.98 -12.32
CA THR A 137 6.95 -7.15 -11.13
C THR A 137 5.60 -6.43 -11.09
N ILE A 138 4.82 -6.67 -10.04
CA ILE A 138 3.49 -6.05 -9.86
C ILE A 138 3.59 -4.67 -9.18
N GLY A 139 4.71 -4.39 -8.52
CA GLY A 139 4.99 -3.14 -7.82
C GLY A 139 6.30 -3.17 -7.04
N VAL A 140 6.70 -2.00 -6.53
CA VAL A 140 7.81 -1.82 -5.61
C VAL A 140 7.28 -1.15 -4.35
N CYS A 141 7.59 -1.70 -3.18
CA CYS A 141 7.17 -1.17 -1.89
C CYS A 141 8.30 -0.35 -1.25
N ALA A 142 8.07 0.95 -1.11
CA ALA A 142 8.91 1.82 -0.28
C ALA A 142 8.27 2.08 1.09
N ILE A 143 9.09 2.18 2.12
CA ILE A 143 8.68 2.30 3.53
C ILE A 143 8.98 3.71 4.05
N LEU A 144 7.91 4.44 4.35
CA LEU A 144 8.00 5.75 5.01
C LEU A 144 7.97 5.57 6.54
N GLY A 145 9.10 5.15 7.10
CA GLY A 145 9.28 4.91 8.53
C GLY A 145 9.50 3.43 8.82
N SER A 146 10.75 2.98 8.68
CA SER A 146 11.11 1.59 8.97
C SER A 146 10.81 1.23 10.43
N THR A 147 10.21 0.06 10.66
CA THR A 147 9.94 -0.43 12.02
C THR A 147 11.20 -0.72 12.82
N TYR A 148 12.33 -0.97 12.14
CA TYR A 148 13.59 -1.32 12.78
C TYR A 148 14.43 -0.09 13.14
N THR A 149 14.40 0.94 12.28
CA THR A 149 15.36 2.05 12.37
C THR A 149 14.72 3.43 12.28
N GLY A 150 13.42 3.53 11.97
CA GLY A 150 12.71 4.81 11.82
C GLY A 150 13.04 5.60 10.56
N HIS A 151 13.95 5.12 9.71
CA HIS A 151 14.34 5.81 8.48
C HIS A 151 13.18 5.90 7.48
N TYR A 152 13.17 6.98 6.73
CA TYR A 152 12.34 7.13 5.54
C TYR A 152 13.15 6.70 4.33
N GLU A 153 12.60 5.79 3.54
CA GLU A 153 13.19 5.44 2.25
C GLU A 153 12.99 6.58 1.25
N ASP A 154 13.92 6.71 0.31
CA ASP A 154 13.89 7.76 -0.70
C ASP A 154 12.89 7.42 -1.81
N VAL A 155 11.61 7.61 -1.51
CA VAL A 155 10.48 7.39 -2.42
C VAL A 155 10.62 8.23 -3.69
N LYS A 156 11.20 9.44 -3.59
CA LYS A 156 11.35 10.33 -4.74
C LYS A 156 12.37 9.76 -5.73
N THR A 157 13.56 9.39 -5.26
CA THR A 157 14.58 8.80 -6.13
C THR A 157 14.09 7.48 -6.72
N LEU A 158 13.40 6.65 -5.92
CA LEU A 158 12.79 5.42 -6.43
C LEU A 158 11.77 5.70 -7.56
N ASN A 159 10.88 6.68 -7.37
CA ASN A 159 9.92 7.09 -8.40
C ASN A 159 10.62 7.52 -9.68
N ASP A 160 11.62 8.40 -9.58
CA ASP A 160 12.32 8.94 -10.74
C ASP A 160 13.04 7.82 -11.54
N LEU A 161 13.63 6.84 -10.84
CA LEU A 161 14.25 5.66 -11.46
C LEU A 161 13.24 4.75 -12.17
N LEU A 162 12.08 4.51 -11.55
CA LEU A 162 11.03 3.66 -12.13
C LEU A 162 10.35 4.35 -13.33
N GLU A 163 10.18 5.67 -13.31
CA GLU A 163 9.67 6.42 -14.45
C GLU A 163 10.58 6.31 -15.67
N GLU A 164 11.90 6.40 -15.50
CA GLU A 164 12.82 6.17 -16.62
C GLU A 164 12.76 4.72 -17.12
N LYS A 165 12.74 3.73 -16.22
CA LYS A 165 12.62 2.31 -16.58
C LYS A 165 11.30 1.99 -17.29
N ASN A 166 10.21 2.68 -16.95
CA ASN A 166 8.91 2.50 -17.61
C ASN A 166 8.90 3.04 -19.05
N LYS A 167 9.73 4.03 -19.39
CA LYS A 167 9.83 4.55 -20.77
C LYS A 167 10.57 3.62 -21.72
N GLU A 168 11.38 2.70 -21.19
CA GLU A 168 12.15 1.73 -21.97
C GLU A 168 11.29 0.51 -22.39
N ASN A 169 10.10 0.34 -21.81
CA ASN A 169 9.20 -0.81 -21.99
C ASN A 169 7.89 -0.46 -22.71
#